data_AF-A0A960AGM1-F1
#
_entry.id   AF-A0A960AGM1-F1
#
_cell.length_a   1.000
_cell.length_b   1.000
_cell.length_c   1.000
_cell.angle_alpha   90.00
_cell.angle_beta   90.00
_cell.angle_gamma   90.00
#
_symmetry.space_group_name_H-M   'P 1'
#
loop_
_entity.id
_entity.type
_entity.pdbx_description
1 polymer ?
#
loop_
_entity_poly.entity_id
_entity_poly.type
_entity_poly.pdbx_seq_one_letter_code
_entity_poly.pdbx_strand_id
1 'polypeptide(L)'
;MDEEMLEAHVAFEVEAWTTSLTDTLSAQLATVFEWLDGVSLGSVFSEGDLDVLLETLLAPDVTTTVLAAHAAACEDGTPLGELVRREDFDRLVTTVAGMNDVQGAILDQITTSEVYADLISHVLFQGIRNYVITESPIARVPGASSLMRMGQNAFDTAAPKLSKGIEKQLTSFVSANLQETLRESRQYLESVAEDVDVDAIADDLYTRNADTALNEIAELVPQETLAEIVAIGQDAFAHLLDTPTFRAAAHYVLDANAARPVGEILAEAGVTVELLVAYLRPWVLRAADDGLMEELIRERLTAFYMHYE
;
A
#
# COMPACT_ATOMS: atom_id res chain seq x y z
N MET A 1 7.64 20.80 60.87
CA MET A 1 8.92 20.69 60.13
C MET A 1 8.66 20.03 58.78
N ASP A 2 7.55 19.31 58.69
CA ASP A 2 7.17 18.44 57.58
C ASP A 2 6.62 19.22 56.37
N GLU A 3 5.95 20.35 56.59
CA GLU A 3 5.43 21.20 55.51
C GLU A 3 6.54 21.91 54.69
N GLU A 4 7.53 22.51 55.37
CA GLU A 4 8.66 23.17 54.68
C GLU A 4 9.55 22.15 53.92
N MET A 5 9.69 20.93 54.46
CA MET A 5 10.38 19.83 53.80
C MET A 5 9.59 19.27 52.61
N LEU A 6 8.27 19.19 52.71
CA LEU A 6 7.39 18.80 51.60
C LEU A 6 7.51 19.80 50.44
N GLU A 7 7.39 21.11 50.71
CA GLU A 7 7.53 22.14 49.67
C GLU A 7 8.90 22.08 48.99
N ALA A 8 9.98 21.92 49.75
CA ALA A 8 11.32 21.80 49.20
C ALA A 8 11.48 20.55 48.33
N HIS A 9 10.87 19.42 48.72
CA HIS A 9 10.94 18.16 47.97
C HIS A 9 10.10 18.23 46.68
N VAL A 10 8.91 18.84 46.74
CA VAL A 10 8.09 19.09 45.54
C VAL A 10 8.85 19.96 44.54
N ALA A 11 9.45 21.07 45.01
CA ALA A 11 10.23 21.96 44.14
C ALA A 11 11.42 21.25 43.48
N PHE A 12 12.15 20.42 44.25
CA PHE A 12 13.25 19.61 43.72
C PHE A 12 12.81 18.65 42.62
N GLU A 13 11.71 17.92 42.83
CA GLU A 13 11.19 16.98 41.84
C GLU A 13 10.68 17.73 40.59
N VAL A 14 9.94 18.83 40.76
CA VAL A 14 9.46 19.63 39.62
C VAL A 14 10.63 20.18 38.79
N GLU A 15 11.73 20.61 39.42
CA GLU A 15 12.93 21.07 38.71
C GLU A 15 13.56 19.96 37.84
N ALA A 16 13.56 18.72 38.34
CA ALA A 16 14.06 17.55 37.58
C ALA A 16 13.22 17.25 36.34
N TRP A 17 11.91 17.55 36.38
CA TRP A 17 10.96 17.34 35.26
C TRP A 17 10.72 18.57 34.38
N THR A 18 11.43 19.67 34.65
CA THR A 18 11.36 20.91 33.86
C THR A 18 12.73 21.29 33.31
N THR A 19 13.60 21.80 34.16
CA THR A 19 14.92 22.32 33.78
C THR A 19 15.87 21.22 33.36
N SER A 20 15.84 20.08 34.06
CA SER A 20 16.70 18.91 33.78
C SER A 20 15.96 17.79 33.05
N LEU A 21 14.81 18.09 32.42
CA LEU A 21 13.87 17.09 31.90
C LEU A 21 14.54 16.07 30.97
N THR A 22 15.34 16.52 30.00
CA THR A 22 15.97 15.63 29.02
C THR A 22 16.93 14.66 29.70
N ASP A 23 17.75 15.13 30.63
CA ASP A 23 18.70 14.28 31.35
C ASP A 23 17.96 13.30 32.29
N THR A 24 16.93 13.78 33.00
CA THR A 24 16.09 12.96 33.88
C THR A 24 15.38 11.85 33.10
N LEU A 25 14.68 12.19 32.01
CA LEU A 25 13.98 11.21 31.17
C LEU A 25 14.96 10.22 30.54
N SER A 26 16.09 10.70 30.02
CA SER A 26 17.07 9.82 29.36
C SER A 26 17.67 8.82 30.35
N ALA A 27 18.04 9.27 31.55
CA ALA A 27 18.58 8.39 32.58
C ALA A 27 17.57 7.32 33.03
N GLN A 28 16.30 7.72 33.25
CA GLN A 28 15.25 6.79 33.65
C GLN A 28 14.93 5.77 32.54
N LEU A 29 14.76 6.24 31.31
CA LEU A 29 14.50 5.37 30.16
C LEU A 29 15.69 4.44 29.88
N ALA A 30 16.92 4.91 29.96
CA ALA A 30 18.11 4.07 29.81
C ALA A 30 18.14 2.93 30.84
N THR A 31 17.79 3.23 32.10
CA THR A 31 17.69 2.20 33.16
C THR A 31 16.61 1.16 32.84
N VAL A 32 15.45 1.59 32.31
CA VAL A 32 14.39 0.68 31.87
C VAL A 32 14.85 -0.18 30.70
N PHE A 33 15.53 0.39 29.71
CA PHE A 33 16.04 -0.36 28.55
C PHE A 33 17.11 -1.39 28.96
N GLU A 34 18.04 -1.02 29.84
CA GLU A 34 19.04 -1.95 30.38
C GLU A 34 18.35 -3.12 31.14
N TRP A 35 17.27 -2.84 31.86
CA TRP A 35 16.46 -3.90 32.46
C TRP A 35 15.78 -4.78 31.38
N LEU A 36 15.22 -4.19 30.32
CA LEU A 36 14.55 -4.91 29.23
C LEU A 36 15.50 -5.82 28.43
N ASP A 37 16.80 -5.53 28.42
CA ASP A 37 17.83 -6.42 27.85
C ASP A 37 17.97 -7.75 28.63
N GLY A 38 17.54 -7.76 29.91
CA GLY A 38 17.50 -8.95 30.74
C GLY A 38 16.14 -9.66 30.79
N VAL A 39 15.11 -9.10 30.16
CA VAL A 39 13.73 -9.60 30.24
C VAL A 39 13.33 -10.26 28.94
N SER A 40 12.95 -11.53 28.99
CA SER A 40 12.50 -12.26 27.80
C SER A 40 11.08 -11.87 27.41
N LEU A 41 10.78 -11.77 26.12
CA LEU A 41 9.46 -11.39 25.60
C LEU A 41 8.32 -12.21 26.20
N GLY A 42 8.46 -13.54 26.23
CA GLY A 42 7.43 -14.45 26.75
C GLY A 42 7.26 -14.40 28.27
N SER A 43 8.06 -13.63 28.99
CA SER A 43 7.86 -13.36 30.43
C SER A 43 6.98 -12.12 30.70
N VAL A 44 6.77 -11.29 29.67
CA VAL A 44 6.01 -10.03 29.75
C VAL A 44 4.73 -10.10 28.92
N PHE A 45 4.81 -10.67 27.72
CA PHE A 45 3.68 -10.82 26.80
C PHE A 45 3.17 -12.26 26.83
N SER A 46 1.95 -12.44 27.33
CA SER A 46 1.20 -13.69 27.17
C SER A 46 0.44 -13.71 25.84
N GLU A 47 -0.01 -14.89 25.42
CA GLU A 47 -0.92 -15.04 24.27
C GLU A 47 -2.16 -14.12 24.41
N GLY A 48 -2.74 -14.02 25.61
CA GLY A 48 -3.89 -13.16 25.86
C GLY A 48 -3.59 -11.67 25.70
N ASP A 49 -2.38 -11.24 26.02
CA ASP A 49 -1.96 -9.84 25.83
C ASP A 49 -1.82 -9.48 24.35
N LEU A 50 -1.41 -10.44 23.51
CA LEU A 50 -1.35 -10.25 22.07
C LEU A 50 -2.75 -10.10 21.46
N ASP A 51 -3.72 -10.90 21.89
CA ASP A 51 -5.09 -10.78 21.39
C ASP A 51 -5.69 -9.42 21.74
N VAL A 52 -5.52 -8.95 22.98
CA VAL A 52 -5.95 -7.61 23.41
C VAL A 52 -5.22 -6.53 22.62
N LEU A 53 -3.92 -6.69 22.39
CA LEU A 53 -3.15 -5.76 21.57
C LEU A 53 -3.73 -5.69 20.16
N LEU A 54 -3.92 -6.82 19.47
CA LEU A 54 -4.44 -6.87 18.10
C LEU A 54 -5.87 -6.32 18.00
N GLU A 55 -6.70 -6.50 19.01
CA GLU A 55 -8.04 -5.89 19.09
C GLU A 55 -8.00 -4.38 19.31
N THR A 56 -7.00 -3.90 20.05
CA THR A 56 -6.85 -2.47 20.40
C THR A 56 -6.03 -1.70 19.36
N LEU A 57 -5.28 -2.41 18.52
CA LEU A 57 -4.40 -1.82 17.50
C LEU A 57 -5.28 -1.23 16.39
N LEU A 58 -5.74 0.00 16.62
CA LEU A 58 -6.34 0.81 15.58
C LEU A 58 -5.22 1.17 14.61
N ALA A 59 -5.41 0.84 13.34
CA ALA A 59 -4.60 1.44 12.28
C ALA A 59 -4.65 2.97 12.48
N PRO A 60 -3.52 3.66 12.63
CA PRO A 60 -3.55 5.11 12.80
C PRO A 60 -4.32 5.72 11.63
N ASP A 61 -5.19 6.69 11.93
CA ASP A 61 -5.88 7.39 10.86
C ASP A 61 -4.89 8.26 10.09
N VAL A 62 -4.34 7.72 9.01
CA VAL A 62 -3.40 8.40 8.14
C VAL A 62 -4.10 9.24 7.07
N THR A 63 -5.43 9.20 6.98
CA THR A 63 -6.20 9.95 5.97
C THR A 63 -5.87 11.42 6.02
N THR A 64 -5.94 12.03 7.20
CA THR A 64 -5.64 13.46 7.37
C THR A 64 -4.20 13.78 6.95
N THR A 65 -3.24 12.95 7.36
CA THR A 65 -1.82 13.15 7.04
C THR A 65 -1.54 13.00 5.55
N VAL A 66 -2.09 11.96 4.90
CA VAL A 66 -1.93 11.69 3.47
C VAL A 66 -2.59 12.80 2.64
N LEU A 67 -3.79 13.24 3.01
CA LEU A 67 -4.48 14.34 2.32
C LEU A 67 -3.74 15.67 2.48
N ALA A 68 -3.23 15.96 3.68
CA ALA A 68 -2.45 17.18 3.93
C ALA A 68 -1.13 17.16 3.14
N ALA A 69 -0.42 16.03 3.14
CA ALA A 69 0.81 15.87 2.36
C ALA A 69 0.55 15.99 0.85
N HIS A 70 -0.52 15.36 0.35
CA HIS A 70 -0.93 15.48 -1.05
C HIS A 70 -1.28 16.92 -1.41
N ALA A 71 -2.05 17.62 -0.57
CA ALA A 71 -2.41 19.03 -0.79
C ALA A 71 -1.18 19.94 -0.84
N ALA A 72 -0.25 19.80 0.11
CA ALA A 72 1.00 20.57 0.13
C ALA A 72 1.87 20.28 -1.11
N ALA A 73 2.01 19.01 -1.49
CA ALA A 73 2.77 18.62 -2.68
C ALA A 73 2.15 19.13 -3.99
N CYS A 74 0.81 19.25 -4.06
CA CYS A 74 0.13 19.87 -5.19
C CYS A 74 0.32 21.39 -5.23
N GLU A 75 0.30 22.06 -4.07
CA GLU A 75 0.48 23.51 -3.97
C GLU A 75 1.89 23.93 -4.41
N ASP A 76 2.90 23.19 -3.96
CA ASP A 76 4.31 23.50 -4.22
C ASP A 76 4.83 22.88 -5.53
N GLY A 77 4.02 22.09 -6.23
CA GLY A 77 4.37 21.44 -7.48
C GLY A 77 5.49 20.40 -7.33
N THR A 78 5.50 19.67 -6.21
CA THR A 78 6.55 18.68 -5.90
C THR A 78 6.65 17.63 -7.02
N PRO A 79 7.85 17.40 -7.58
CA PRO A 79 8.08 16.36 -8.58
C PRO A 79 7.83 14.97 -8.01
N LEU A 80 7.29 14.05 -8.82
CA LEU A 80 7.08 12.66 -8.39
C LEU A 80 8.35 11.96 -7.90
N GLY A 81 9.51 12.29 -8.48
CA GLY A 81 10.80 11.72 -8.10
C GLY A 81 11.26 12.12 -6.69
N GLU A 82 10.73 13.20 -6.13
CA GLU A 82 10.98 13.58 -4.73
C GLU A 82 10.09 12.80 -3.76
N LEU A 83 8.89 12.39 -4.20
CA LEU A 83 7.96 11.58 -3.40
C LEU A 83 8.33 10.09 -3.45
N VAL A 84 8.75 9.61 -4.63
CA VAL A 84 9.18 8.23 -4.86
C VAL A 84 10.66 8.25 -5.25
N ARG A 85 11.51 7.96 -4.27
CA ARG A 85 12.96 7.91 -4.47
C ARG A 85 13.33 6.84 -5.48
N ARG A 86 14.29 7.15 -6.36
CA ARG A 86 14.82 6.23 -7.38
C ARG A 86 15.23 4.89 -6.78
N GLU A 87 15.92 4.90 -5.65
CA GLU A 87 16.38 3.68 -4.98
C GLU A 87 15.23 2.78 -4.51
N ASP A 88 14.14 3.38 -3.99
CA ASP A 88 12.96 2.63 -3.56
C ASP A 88 12.21 2.05 -4.78
N PHE A 89 12.14 2.81 -5.87
CA PHE A 89 11.58 2.35 -7.14
C PHE A 89 12.39 1.19 -7.74
N ASP A 90 13.71 1.32 -7.86
CA ASP A 90 14.60 0.27 -8.41
C ASP A 90 14.53 -1.02 -7.56
N ARG A 91 14.45 -0.88 -6.23
CA ARG A 91 14.26 -2.03 -5.32
C ARG A 91 12.93 -2.73 -5.54
N LEU A 92 11.85 -1.97 -5.71
CA LEU A 92 10.53 -2.53 -6.02
C LEU A 92 10.57 -3.28 -7.36
N VAL A 93 11.12 -2.65 -8.39
CA VAL A 93 11.25 -3.23 -9.74
C VAL A 93 12.06 -4.51 -9.70
N THR A 94 13.22 -4.52 -9.05
CA THR A 94 14.07 -5.71 -8.89
C THR A 94 13.31 -6.84 -8.18
N THR A 95 12.55 -6.50 -7.14
CA THR A 95 11.76 -7.49 -6.40
C THR A 95 10.66 -8.09 -7.26
N VAL A 96 9.92 -7.26 -8.02
CA VAL A 96 8.83 -7.70 -8.91
C VAL A 96 9.37 -8.48 -10.11
N ALA A 97 10.46 -8.03 -10.72
CA ALA A 97 11.14 -8.71 -11.82
C ALA A 97 11.69 -10.08 -11.41
N GLY A 98 12.06 -10.24 -10.12
CA GLY A 98 12.46 -11.53 -9.56
C GLY A 98 11.33 -12.56 -9.41
N MET A 99 10.06 -12.18 -9.57
CA MET A 99 8.89 -13.06 -9.38
C MET A 99 8.41 -13.73 -10.68
N ASN A 100 9.32 -14.27 -11.49
CA ASN A 100 8.99 -14.89 -12.78
C ASN A 100 7.90 -15.99 -12.67
N ASP A 101 7.90 -16.77 -11.59
CA ASP A 101 6.89 -17.80 -11.34
C ASP A 101 5.48 -17.21 -11.11
N VAL A 102 5.39 -16.02 -10.50
CA VAL A 102 4.12 -15.31 -10.29
C VAL A 102 3.64 -14.68 -11.59
N GLN A 103 4.54 -14.14 -12.41
CA GLN A 103 4.20 -13.60 -13.72
C GLN A 103 3.61 -14.68 -14.64
N GLY A 104 4.22 -15.86 -14.68
CA GLY A 104 3.69 -17.01 -15.41
C GLY A 104 2.29 -17.43 -14.92
N ALA A 105 2.08 -17.46 -13.60
CA ALA A 105 0.76 -17.78 -13.02
C ALA A 105 -0.31 -16.73 -13.37
N ILE A 106 0.02 -15.44 -13.33
CA ILE A 106 -0.91 -14.35 -13.71
C ILE A 106 -1.24 -14.41 -15.20
N LEU A 107 -0.25 -14.61 -16.06
CA LEU A 107 -0.46 -14.74 -17.52
C LEU A 107 -1.33 -15.96 -17.85
N ASP A 108 -1.10 -17.11 -17.21
CA ASP A 108 -1.94 -18.29 -17.39
C ASP A 108 -3.38 -18.00 -16.95
N GLN A 109 -3.57 -17.33 -15.81
CA GLN A 109 -4.89 -16.98 -15.28
C GLN A 109 -5.64 -15.94 -16.15
N ILE A 110 -4.95 -14.96 -16.72
CA ILE A 110 -5.54 -13.99 -17.66
C ILE A 110 -5.90 -14.68 -18.97
N THR A 111 -5.01 -15.50 -19.53
CA THR A 111 -5.24 -16.13 -20.83
C THR A 111 -6.24 -17.30 -20.78
N THR A 112 -6.46 -17.89 -19.60
CA THR A 112 -7.54 -18.87 -19.35
C THR A 112 -8.87 -18.22 -18.96
N SER A 113 -8.89 -16.90 -18.73
CA SER A 113 -10.10 -16.15 -18.39
C SER A 113 -11.09 -16.12 -19.56
N GLU A 114 -12.37 -16.36 -19.25
CA GLU A 114 -13.48 -16.20 -20.21
C GLU A 114 -13.53 -14.79 -20.79
N VAL A 115 -13.14 -13.77 -20.02
CA VAL A 115 -13.10 -12.37 -20.47
C VAL A 115 -12.06 -12.17 -21.58
N TYR A 116 -10.89 -12.80 -21.46
CA TYR A 116 -9.85 -12.74 -22.48
C TYR A 116 -10.25 -13.49 -23.76
N ALA A 117 -10.90 -14.65 -23.61
CA ALA A 117 -11.45 -15.41 -24.72
C ALA A 117 -12.50 -14.62 -25.52
N ASP A 118 -13.38 -13.89 -24.83
CA ASP A 118 -14.36 -13.02 -25.44
C ASP A 118 -13.72 -11.83 -26.16
N LEU A 119 -12.70 -11.20 -25.57
CA LEU A 119 -11.98 -10.07 -26.17
C LEU A 119 -11.27 -10.48 -27.47
N ILE A 120 -10.52 -11.59 -27.47
CA ILE A 120 -9.82 -12.10 -28.66
C ILE A 120 -10.84 -12.52 -29.72
N SER A 121 -11.93 -13.20 -29.34
CA SER A 121 -13.02 -13.54 -30.26
C SER A 121 -13.60 -12.31 -30.95
N HIS A 122 -13.82 -11.24 -30.18
CA HIS A 122 -14.37 -9.99 -30.69
C HIS A 122 -13.39 -9.31 -31.67
N VAL A 123 -12.11 -9.21 -31.31
CA VAL A 123 -11.07 -8.61 -32.16
C VAL A 123 -10.87 -9.40 -33.45
N LEU A 124 -10.80 -10.73 -33.38
CA LEU A 124 -10.68 -11.61 -34.56
C LEU A 124 -11.92 -11.49 -35.46
N PHE A 125 -13.12 -11.52 -34.88
CA PHE A 125 -14.36 -11.34 -35.62
C PHE A 125 -14.36 -10.00 -36.36
N GLN A 126 -14.02 -8.91 -35.67
CA GLN A 126 -13.98 -7.57 -36.25
C GLN A 126 -12.90 -7.46 -37.34
N GLY A 127 -11.71 -8.03 -37.12
CA GLY A 127 -10.58 -8.02 -38.06
C GLY A 127 -10.89 -8.81 -39.34
N ILE A 128 -11.41 -10.03 -39.22
CA ILE A 128 -11.80 -10.85 -40.37
C ILE A 128 -12.99 -10.22 -41.09
N ARG A 129 -13.99 -9.68 -40.36
CA ARG A 129 -15.12 -8.97 -40.97
C ARG A 129 -14.63 -7.78 -41.79
N ASN A 130 -13.70 -6.98 -41.24
CA ASN A 130 -13.15 -5.83 -41.93
C ASN A 130 -12.33 -6.24 -43.15
N TYR A 131 -11.48 -7.26 -43.07
CA TYR A 131 -10.77 -7.81 -44.23
C TYR A 131 -11.73 -8.33 -45.32
N VAL A 132 -12.79 -9.05 -44.93
CA VAL A 132 -13.77 -9.58 -45.89
C VAL A 132 -14.53 -8.47 -46.60
N ILE A 133 -14.89 -7.41 -45.88
CA ILE A 133 -15.61 -6.26 -46.45
C ILE A 133 -14.69 -5.38 -47.30
N THR A 134 -13.43 -5.21 -46.90
CA THR A 134 -12.53 -4.21 -47.47
C THR A 134 -11.60 -4.79 -48.55
N GLU A 135 -11.20 -6.07 -48.44
CA GLU A 135 -10.11 -6.67 -49.24
C GLU A 135 -10.48 -7.99 -49.94
N SER A 136 -11.63 -8.62 -49.65
CA SER A 136 -11.97 -9.92 -50.26
C SER A 136 -12.30 -9.85 -51.76
N PRO A 137 -11.91 -10.87 -52.57
CA PRO A 137 -12.26 -10.98 -53.99
C PRO A 137 -13.76 -11.09 -54.29
N ILE A 138 -14.64 -11.18 -53.27
CA ILE A 138 -16.10 -11.13 -53.43
C ILE A 138 -16.56 -9.75 -53.96
N ALA A 139 -15.72 -8.72 -53.89
CA ALA A 139 -15.88 -7.47 -54.63
C ALA A 139 -15.73 -7.62 -56.17
N ARG A 140 -15.40 -8.81 -56.71
CA ARG A 140 -15.28 -9.10 -58.15
C ARG A 140 -16.47 -9.87 -58.72
N VAL A 141 -17.68 -9.62 -58.24
CA VAL A 141 -18.92 -10.03 -58.95
C VAL A 141 -19.18 -9.03 -60.09
N PRO A 142 -19.50 -9.45 -61.33
CA PRO A 142 -19.85 -8.54 -62.41
C PRO A 142 -21.02 -7.63 -62.00
N GLY A 143 -20.78 -6.32 -61.86
CA GLY A 143 -21.75 -5.33 -61.36
C GLY A 143 -21.47 -4.74 -59.96
N ALA A 144 -20.49 -5.27 -59.21
CA ALA A 144 -20.11 -4.76 -57.88
C ALA A 144 -19.41 -3.38 -57.92
N SER A 145 -18.91 -2.96 -59.07
CA SER A 145 -18.28 -1.65 -59.28
C SER A 145 -19.25 -0.46 -59.09
N SER A 146 -20.55 -0.66 -59.30
CA SER A 146 -21.57 0.36 -59.02
C SER A 146 -21.91 0.47 -57.52
N LEU A 147 -21.62 -0.56 -56.72
CA LEU A 147 -21.86 -0.59 -55.27
C LEU A 147 -20.69 0.03 -54.48
N MET A 148 -19.44 -0.13 -54.95
CA MET A 148 -18.26 0.51 -54.34
C MET A 148 -18.31 2.05 -54.38
N ARG A 149 -18.91 2.65 -55.42
CA ARG A 149 -19.07 4.13 -55.51
C ARG A 149 -20.12 4.70 -54.55
N MET A 150 -20.87 3.86 -53.84
CA MET A 150 -21.99 4.27 -53.00
C MET A 150 -21.69 4.21 -51.49
N GLY A 151 -20.49 3.76 -51.10
CA GLY A 151 -20.03 3.76 -49.70
C GLY A 151 -20.62 2.62 -48.84
N GLN A 152 -20.01 2.41 -47.66
CA GLN A 152 -20.31 1.31 -46.71
C GLN A 152 -21.81 1.09 -46.43
N ASN A 153 -22.61 2.16 -46.38
CA ASN A 153 -24.04 2.10 -46.02
C ASN A 153 -24.94 1.45 -47.10
N ALA A 154 -24.50 1.37 -48.36
CA ALA A 154 -25.29 0.76 -49.42
C ALA A 154 -25.22 -0.78 -49.41
N PHE A 155 -24.16 -1.35 -48.85
CA PHE A 155 -23.94 -2.80 -48.82
C PHE A 155 -24.89 -3.52 -47.86
N ASP A 156 -25.11 -2.94 -46.68
CA ASP A 156 -26.03 -3.45 -45.66
C ASP A 156 -27.50 -3.38 -46.10
N THR A 157 -27.82 -2.41 -46.95
CA THR A 157 -29.18 -2.18 -47.48
C THR A 157 -29.47 -3.06 -48.71
N ALA A 158 -28.47 -3.36 -49.55
CA ALA A 158 -28.66 -4.07 -50.82
C ALA A 158 -28.63 -5.60 -50.73
N ALA A 159 -27.97 -6.19 -49.72
CA ALA A 159 -27.84 -7.66 -49.60
C ALA A 159 -27.85 -8.22 -48.16
N PRO A 160 -28.91 -8.00 -47.36
CA PRO A 160 -28.96 -8.38 -45.94
C PRO A 160 -28.88 -9.91 -45.65
N LYS A 161 -29.13 -10.77 -46.65
CA LYS A 161 -28.99 -12.24 -46.49
C LYS A 161 -27.54 -12.71 -46.67
N LEU A 162 -26.73 -11.98 -47.43
CA LEU A 162 -25.30 -12.29 -47.61
C LEU A 162 -24.48 -11.82 -46.40
N SER A 163 -24.80 -10.66 -45.82
CA SER A 163 -24.13 -10.20 -44.59
C SER A 163 -24.38 -11.17 -43.42
N LYS A 164 -25.63 -11.59 -43.20
CA LYS A 164 -25.97 -12.57 -42.15
C LYS A 164 -25.35 -13.96 -42.36
N GLY A 165 -25.20 -14.39 -43.62
CA GLY A 165 -24.54 -15.66 -43.96
C GLY A 165 -23.04 -15.61 -43.68
N ILE A 166 -22.39 -14.50 -44.04
CA ILE A 166 -20.97 -14.24 -43.78
C ILE A 166 -20.72 -14.12 -42.27
N GLU A 167 -21.55 -13.36 -41.54
CA GLU A 167 -21.46 -13.25 -40.08
C GLU A 167 -21.55 -14.61 -39.40
N LYS A 168 -22.54 -15.44 -39.76
CA LYS A 168 -22.71 -16.77 -39.17
C LYS A 168 -21.53 -17.69 -39.46
N GLN A 169 -20.96 -17.63 -40.67
CA GLN A 169 -19.80 -18.43 -41.05
C GLN A 169 -18.53 -17.95 -40.34
N LEU A 170 -18.35 -16.64 -40.20
CA LEU A 170 -17.27 -16.03 -39.42
C LEU A 170 -17.35 -16.39 -37.96
N THR A 171 -18.52 -16.25 -37.33
CA THR A 171 -18.72 -16.63 -35.93
C THR A 171 -18.36 -18.09 -35.71
N SER A 172 -18.82 -18.99 -36.59
CA SER A 172 -18.50 -20.41 -36.48
C SER A 172 -17.02 -20.72 -36.69
N PHE A 173 -16.33 -20.00 -37.59
CA PHE A 173 -14.90 -20.15 -37.82
C PHE A 173 -14.06 -19.63 -36.65
N VAL A 174 -14.40 -18.45 -36.12
CA VAL A 174 -13.74 -17.86 -34.94
C VAL A 174 -13.94 -18.78 -33.75
N SER A 175 -15.17 -19.21 -33.44
CA SER A 175 -15.42 -20.13 -32.32
C SER A 175 -14.70 -21.48 -32.46
N ALA A 176 -14.57 -22.02 -33.67
CA ALA A 176 -13.89 -23.30 -33.90
C ALA A 176 -12.36 -23.23 -33.76
N ASN A 177 -11.75 -22.07 -34.05
CA ASN A 177 -10.30 -21.87 -33.99
C ASN A 177 -9.84 -21.04 -32.77
N LEU A 178 -10.79 -20.57 -31.95
CA LEU A 178 -10.53 -19.70 -30.81
C LEU A 178 -9.57 -20.37 -29.81
N GLN A 179 -9.78 -21.64 -29.48
CA GLN A 179 -8.94 -22.34 -28.50
C GLN A 179 -7.48 -22.45 -28.97
N GLU A 180 -7.25 -22.73 -30.25
CA GLU A 180 -5.91 -22.82 -30.82
C GLU A 180 -5.25 -21.43 -30.92
N THR A 181 -6.02 -20.41 -31.31
CA THR A 181 -5.54 -19.02 -31.34
C THR A 181 -5.21 -18.49 -29.95
N LEU A 182 -6.00 -18.85 -28.93
CA LEU A 182 -5.73 -18.50 -27.53
C LEU A 182 -4.46 -19.19 -27.03
N ARG A 183 -4.23 -20.45 -27.41
CA ARG A 183 -3.02 -21.18 -27.05
C ARG A 183 -1.77 -20.56 -27.69
N GLU A 184 -1.83 -20.19 -28.97
CA GLU A 184 -0.74 -19.49 -29.66
C GLU A 184 -0.52 -18.08 -29.10
N SER A 185 -1.59 -17.35 -28.79
CA SER A 185 -1.52 -16.04 -28.13
C SER A 185 -0.86 -16.13 -26.76
N ARG A 186 -1.19 -17.17 -25.96
CA ARG A 186 -0.53 -17.44 -24.67
C ARG A 186 0.96 -17.68 -24.86
N GLN A 187 1.33 -18.56 -25.79
CA GLN A 187 2.73 -18.90 -26.04
C GLN A 187 3.55 -17.69 -26.55
N TYR A 188 2.92 -16.81 -27.33
CA TYR A 188 3.49 -15.54 -27.73
C TYR A 188 3.62 -14.57 -26.56
N LEU A 189 2.60 -14.40 -25.73
CA LEU A 189 2.63 -13.54 -24.54
C LEU A 189 3.66 -13.99 -23.51
N GLU A 190 3.82 -15.31 -23.32
CA GLU A 190 4.88 -15.91 -22.49
C GLU A 190 6.26 -15.57 -23.07
N SER A 191 6.47 -15.74 -24.38
CA SER A 191 7.75 -15.38 -25.02
C SER A 191 8.06 -13.87 -24.92
N VAL A 192 7.04 -13.03 -25.06
CA VAL A 192 7.18 -11.57 -24.90
C VAL A 192 7.46 -11.23 -23.44
N ALA A 193 6.83 -11.88 -22.47
CA ALA A 193 7.08 -11.64 -21.05
C ALA A 193 8.48 -12.11 -20.61
N GLU A 194 8.97 -13.24 -21.14
CA GLU A 194 10.34 -13.73 -20.90
C GLU A 194 11.41 -12.83 -21.54
N ASP A 195 11.11 -12.23 -22.70
CA ASP A 195 12.03 -11.35 -23.44
C ASP A 195 11.86 -9.86 -23.08
N VAL A 196 10.88 -9.50 -22.25
CA VAL A 196 10.68 -8.12 -21.80
C VAL A 196 11.70 -7.79 -20.72
N ASP A 197 12.57 -6.85 -21.06
CA ASP A 197 13.47 -6.20 -20.12
C ASP A 197 12.67 -5.26 -19.21
N VAL A 198 12.11 -5.83 -18.13
CA VAL A 198 11.31 -5.11 -17.13
C VAL A 198 12.10 -3.95 -16.54
N ASP A 199 13.42 -4.12 -16.35
CA ASP A 199 14.29 -3.08 -15.83
C ASP A 199 14.37 -1.88 -16.80
N ALA A 200 14.52 -2.14 -18.10
CA ALA A 200 14.54 -1.08 -19.11
C ALA A 200 13.19 -0.34 -19.24
N ILE A 201 12.07 -1.06 -19.14
CA ILE A 201 10.74 -0.43 -19.16
C ILE A 201 10.54 0.42 -17.90
N ALA A 202 10.91 -0.10 -16.74
CA ALA A 202 10.78 0.60 -15.48
C ALA A 202 11.68 1.85 -15.42
N ASP A 203 12.91 1.77 -15.94
CA ASP A 203 13.83 2.91 -16.04
C ASP A 203 13.27 4.03 -16.93
N ASP A 204 12.72 3.68 -18.09
CA ASP A 204 12.06 4.64 -18.99
C ASP A 204 10.83 5.27 -18.32
N LEU A 205 10.00 4.47 -17.62
CA LEU A 205 8.87 4.98 -16.86
C LEU A 205 9.29 5.94 -15.75
N TYR A 206 10.31 5.61 -14.96
CA TYR A 206 10.78 6.50 -13.90
C TYR A 206 11.33 7.80 -14.49
N THR A 207 12.24 7.70 -15.47
CA THR A 207 12.90 8.86 -16.08
C THR A 207 11.90 9.81 -16.74
N ARG A 208 10.83 9.29 -17.35
CA ARG A 208 9.80 10.12 -17.98
C ARG A 208 8.89 10.84 -17.00
N ASN A 209 8.68 10.28 -15.81
CA ASN A 209 7.66 10.77 -14.88
C ASN A 209 8.24 11.42 -13.61
N ALA A 210 9.52 11.21 -13.30
CA ALA A 210 10.14 11.71 -12.08
C ALA A 210 10.09 13.25 -11.97
N ASP A 211 10.27 13.94 -13.10
CA ASP A 211 10.22 15.41 -13.17
C ASP A 211 8.79 15.96 -13.31
N THR A 212 7.78 15.09 -13.46
CA THR A 212 6.38 15.52 -13.56
C THR A 212 5.92 16.01 -12.19
N ALA A 213 5.42 17.25 -12.15
CA ALA A 213 4.89 17.84 -10.94
C ALA A 213 3.58 17.13 -10.53
N LEU A 214 3.40 16.88 -9.23
CA LEU A 214 2.25 16.12 -8.74
C LEU A 214 0.91 16.75 -9.15
N ASN A 215 0.82 18.08 -9.18
CA ASN A 215 -0.40 18.80 -9.57
C ASN A 215 -0.87 18.49 -11.00
N GLU A 216 0.03 18.15 -11.93
CA GLU A 216 -0.32 17.79 -13.31
C GLU A 216 -1.02 16.42 -13.39
N ILE A 217 -0.79 15.55 -12.39
CA ILE A 217 -1.36 14.20 -12.30
C ILE A 217 -2.53 14.17 -11.31
N ALA A 218 -2.47 14.99 -10.26
CA ALA A 218 -3.49 15.07 -9.21
C ALA A 218 -4.88 15.44 -9.75
N GLU A 219 -4.97 16.15 -10.87
CA GLU A 219 -6.25 16.40 -11.55
C GLU A 219 -6.97 15.09 -11.97
N LEU A 220 -6.24 13.98 -12.13
CA LEU A 220 -6.78 12.66 -12.47
C LEU A 220 -7.28 11.89 -11.24
N VAL A 221 -6.87 12.27 -10.03
CA VAL A 221 -7.28 11.63 -8.77
C VAL A 221 -7.77 12.72 -7.80
N PRO A 222 -9.08 13.02 -7.79
CA PRO A 222 -9.65 13.98 -6.85
C PRO A 222 -9.32 13.62 -5.40
N GLN A 223 -9.12 14.61 -4.53
CA GLN A 223 -8.81 14.39 -3.12
C GLN A 223 -9.84 13.49 -2.41
N GLU A 224 -11.11 13.57 -2.81
CA GLU A 224 -12.19 12.72 -2.29
C GLU A 224 -11.94 11.25 -2.63
N THR A 225 -11.49 10.96 -3.84
CA THR A 225 -11.11 9.61 -4.28
C THR A 225 -9.86 9.12 -3.56
N LEU A 226 -8.88 9.99 -3.34
CA LEU A 226 -7.69 9.65 -2.54
C LEU A 226 -8.06 9.30 -1.09
N ALA A 227 -8.96 10.07 -0.47
CA ALA A 227 -9.47 9.79 0.87
C ALA A 227 -10.17 8.41 0.93
N GLU A 228 -10.97 8.08 -0.08
CA GLU A 228 -11.64 6.79 -0.19
C GLU A 228 -10.65 5.63 -0.37
N ILE A 229 -9.61 5.80 -1.19
CA ILE A 229 -8.54 4.80 -1.35
C ILE A 229 -7.82 4.55 -0.03
N VAL A 230 -7.50 5.61 0.72
CA VAL A 230 -6.86 5.48 2.05
C VAL A 230 -7.78 4.75 3.02
N ALA A 231 -9.07 5.08 3.05
CA ALA A 231 -10.06 4.41 3.89
C ALA A 231 -10.19 2.92 3.56
N ILE A 232 -10.26 2.56 2.26
CA ILE A 232 -10.27 1.16 1.81
C ILE A 232 -9.01 0.42 2.29
N GLY A 233 -7.84 1.07 2.20
CA GLY A 233 -6.58 0.50 2.69
C GLY A 233 -6.58 0.26 4.20
N GLN A 234 -7.13 1.19 4.98
CA GLN A 234 -7.28 1.06 6.43
C GLN A 234 -8.24 -0.07 6.81
N ASP A 235 -9.39 -0.15 6.15
CA ASP A 235 -10.36 -1.22 6.34
C ASP A 235 -9.78 -2.59 5.99
N ALA A 236 -9.04 -2.68 4.89
CA ALA A 236 -8.37 -3.91 4.48
C ALA A 236 -7.29 -4.34 5.49
N PHE A 237 -6.52 -3.41 6.04
CA PHE A 237 -5.52 -3.70 7.08
C PHE A 237 -6.19 -4.12 8.40
N ALA A 238 -7.23 -3.42 8.84
CA ALA A 238 -8.00 -3.80 10.02
C ALA A 238 -8.61 -5.20 9.86
N HIS A 239 -9.17 -5.49 8.69
CA HIS A 239 -9.67 -6.83 8.38
C HIS A 239 -8.55 -7.88 8.42
N LEU A 240 -7.38 -7.60 7.84
CA LEU A 240 -6.24 -8.51 7.87
C LEU A 240 -5.85 -8.87 9.30
N LEU A 241 -5.71 -7.88 10.20
CA LEU A 241 -5.37 -8.09 11.60
C LEU A 241 -6.39 -9.00 12.32
N ASP A 242 -7.65 -8.95 11.92
CA ASP A 242 -8.71 -9.77 12.50
C ASP A 242 -8.77 -11.20 11.92
N THR A 243 -8.13 -11.45 10.77
CA THR A 243 -8.20 -12.78 10.14
C THR A 243 -7.60 -13.87 11.03
N PRO A 244 -8.22 -15.06 11.10
CA PRO A 244 -7.67 -16.18 11.88
C PRO A 244 -6.25 -16.56 11.46
N THR A 245 -5.93 -16.44 10.17
CA THR A 245 -4.59 -16.74 9.64
C THR A 245 -3.55 -15.75 10.14
N PHE A 246 -3.85 -14.46 10.11
CA PHE A 246 -2.93 -13.45 10.64
C PHE A 246 -2.74 -13.61 12.15
N ARG A 247 -3.82 -13.80 12.91
CA ARG A 247 -3.75 -14.04 14.36
C ARG A 247 -2.87 -15.24 14.69
N ALA A 248 -3.06 -16.37 14.01
CA ALA A 248 -2.22 -17.55 14.21
C ALA A 248 -0.74 -17.28 13.86
N ALA A 249 -0.46 -16.52 12.80
CA ALA A 249 0.89 -16.11 12.45
C ALA A 249 1.52 -15.18 13.50
N ALA A 250 0.75 -14.23 14.05
CA ALA A 250 1.20 -13.33 15.10
C ALA A 250 1.57 -14.10 16.39
N HIS A 251 0.71 -15.05 16.81
CA HIS A 251 1.00 -15.94 17.94
C HIS A 251 2.26 -16.78 17.69
N TYR A 252 2.41 -17.35 16.49
CA TYR A 252 3.63 -18.09 16.12
C TYR A 252 4.89 -17.22 16.20
N VAL A 253 4.82 -15.97 15.73
CA VAL A 253 5.94 -15.02 15.82
C VAL A 253 6.23 -14.68 17.28
N LEU A 254 5.22 -14.46 18.12
CA LEU A 254 5.41 -14.22 19.55
C LEU A 254 6.15 -15.40 20.21
N ASP A 255 5.69 -16.62 19.97
CA ASP A 255 6.30 -17.85 20.50
C ASP A 255 7.74 -18.03 20.03
N ALA A 256 7.99 -17.82 18.73
CA ALA A 256 9.32 -17.93 18.14
C ALA A 256 10.31 -16.92 18.75
N ASN A 257 9.82 -15.78 19.24
CA ASN A 257 10.61 -14.73 19.86
C ASN A 257 10.52 -14.71 21.39
N ALA A 258 9.80 -15.64 22.02
CA ALA A 258 9.51 -15.62 23.46
C ALA A 258 10.76 -15.62 24.35
N ALA A 259 11.84 -16.26 23.90
CA ALA A 259 13.11 -16.32 24.63
C ALA A 259 14.01 -15.10 24.40
N ARG A 260 13.71 -14.24 23.40
CA ARG A 260 14.55 -13.09 23.07
C ARG A 260 14.32 -11.95 24.07
N PRO A 261 15.36 -11.17 24.39
CA PRO A 261 15.21 -9.96 25.18
C PRO A 261 14.25 -8.95 24.55
N VAL A 262 13.41 -8.31 25.36
CA VAL A 262 12.51 -7.25 24.90
C VAL A 262 13.31 -6.06 24.35
N GLY A 263 14.43 -5.72 24.98
CA GLY A 263 15.30 -4.63 24.52
C GLY A 263 15.81 -4.82 23.09
N GLU A 264 16.18 -6.05 22.72
CA GLU A 264 16.61 -6.41 21.36
C GLU A 264 15.48 -6.20 20.34
N ILE A 265 14.27 -6.66 20.67
CA ILE A 265 13.09 -6.53 19.79
C ILE A 265 12.72 -5.05 19.60
N LEU A 266 12.75 -4.25 20.67
CA LEU A 266 12.47 -2.82 20.60
C LEU A 266 13.51 -2.09 19.76
N ALA A 267 14.80 -2.44 19.88
CA ALA A 267 15.87 -1.85 19.09
C ALA A 267 15.73 -2.18 17.59
N GLU A 268 15.36 -3.42 17.23
CA GLU A 268 15.06 -3.80 15.85
C GLU A 268 13.86 -3.04 15.27
N ALA A 269 12.86 -2.74 16.11
CA ALA A 269 11.73 -1.89 15.75
C ALA A 269 12.08 -0.39 15.69
N GLY A 270 13.32 0.00 15.98
CA GLY A 270 13.78 1.39 15.99
C GLY A 270 13.30 2.19 17.21
N VAL A 271 12.77 1.53 18.24
CA VAL A 271 12.34 2.16 19.48
C VAL A 271 13.57 2.37 20.37
N THR A 272 14.06 3.60 20.45
CA THR A 272 15.23 3.95 21.27
C THR A 272 14.89 4.95 22.38
N VAL A 273 15.80 5.11 23.34
CA VAL A 273 15.69 6.12 24.40
C VAL A 273 15.54 7.51 23.79
N GLU A 274 16.34 7.84 22.77
CA GLU A 274 16.31 9.15 22.11
C GLU A 274 14.95 9.41 21.45
N LEU A 275 14.38 8.40 20.79
CA LEU A 275 13.05 8.50 20.18
C LEU A 275 11.98 8.79 21.24
N LEU A 276 11.98 8.03 22.34
CA LEU A 276 11.00 8.19 23.40
C LEU A 276 11.16 9.53 24.13
N VAL A 277 12.39 9.99 24.38
CA VAL A 277 12.65 11.32 24.95
C VAL A 277 12.12 12.41 24.02
N ALA A 278 12.40 12.32 22.72
CA ALA A 278 11.90 13.29 21.74
C ALA A 278 10.37 13.31 21.69
N TYR A 279 9.73 12.14 21.76
CA TYR A 279 8.28 12.00 21.72
C TYR A 279 7.59 12.50 22.99
N LEU A 280 8.13 12.17 24.17
CA LEU A 280 7.49 12.47 25.47
C LEU A 280 7.75 13.91 25.93
N ARG A 281 8.91 14.48 25.63
CA ARG A 281 9.34 15.79 26.13
C ARG A 281 8.31 16.91 25.95
N PRO A 282 7.67 17.11 24.77
CA PRO A 282 6.69 18.19 24.60
C PRO A 282 5.49 18.06 25.54
N TRP A 283 5.04 16.83 25.79
CA TRP A 283 3.89 16.55 26.67
C TRP A 283 4.24 16.78 28.14
N VAL A 284 5.42 16.34 28.57
CA VAL A 284 5.87 16.53 29.96
C VAL A 284 6.09 18.01 30.26
N LEU A 285 6.72 18.77 29.35
CA LEU A 285 6.86 20.22 29.51
C LEU A 285 5.49 20.90 29.58
N ARG A 286 4.56 20.52 28.70
CA ARG A 286 3.21 21.08 28.72
C ARG A 286 2.48 20.78 30.04
N ALA A 287 2.58 19.56 30.54
CA ALA A 287 1.99 19.17 31.83
C ALA A 287 2.61 19.91 33.01
N ALA A 288 3.91 20.23 32.95
CA ALA A 288 4.56 21.05 33.95
C ALA A 288 4.10 22.51 33.89
N ASP A 289 4.02 23.11 32.69
CA ASP A 289 3.51 24.47 32.50
C ASP A 289 2.06 24.64 32.98
N ASP A 290 1.24 23.61 32.77
CA ASP A 290 -0.16 23.58 33.21
C ASP A 290 -0.32 23.30 34.72
N GLY A 291 0.77 23.05 35.45
CA GLY A 291 0.78 22.77 36.89
C GLY A 291 0.40 21.33 37.28
N LEU A 292 0.00 20.49 36.31
CA LEU A 292 -0.38 19.09 36.54
C LEU A 292 0.79 18.28 37.14
N MET A 293 2.02 18.54 36.69
CA MET A 293 3.20 17.84 37.20
C MET A 293 3.41 18.09 38.71
N GLU A 294 3.32 19.35 39.14
CA GLU A 294 3.45 19.71 40.55
C GLU A 294 2.32 19.09 41.38
N GLU A 295 1.09 19.13 40.89
CA GLU A 295 -0.07 18.53 41.56
C GLU A 295 0.14 17.04 41.82
N LEU A 296 0.53 16.26 40.80
CA LEU A 296 0.76 14.83 40.91
C LEU A 296 1.92 14.48 41.87
N ILE A 297 3.02 15.24 41.81
CA ILE A 297 4.18 15.05 42.69
C ILE A 297 3.79 15.37 44.13
N ARG A 298 3.13 16.51 44.35
CA ARG A 298 2.67 16.97 45.66
C ARG A 298 1.70 15.98 46.28
N GLU A 299 0.73 15.46 45.53
CA GLU A 299 -0.21 14.45 46.03
C GLU A 299 0.53 13.20 46.55
N ARG A 300 1.47 12.66 45.75
CA ARG A 300 2.25 11.48 46.13
C ARG A 300 3.15 11.74 47.34
N LEU A 301 3.82 12.88 47.38
CA LEU A 301 4.71 13.23 48.49
C LEU A 301 3.92 13.53 49.76
N THR A 302 2.78 14.22 49.68
CA THR A 302 1.93 14.49 50.84
C THR A 302 1.53 13.20 51.54
N ALA A 303 1.15 12.16 50.79
CA ALA A 303 0.83 10.84 51.35
C ALA A 303 2.02 10.22 52.10
N PHE A 304 3.25 10.43 51.63
CA PHE A 304 4.45 9.99 52.34
C PHE A 304 4.67 10.78 53.63
N TYR A 305 4.66 12.11 53.58
CA TYR A 305 4.95 12.95 54.75
C TYR A 305 3.86 12.81 55.84
N MET A 306 2.59 12.68 55.47
CA MET A 306 1.51 12.41 56.43
C MET A 306 1.61 11.04 57.13
N HIS A 307 2.36 10.09 56.57
CA HIS A 307 2.59 8.79 57.23
C HIS A 307 3.62 8.88 58.37
N TYR A 308 4.45 9.92 58.39
CA TYR A 308 5.55 10.10 59.34
C TYR A 308 5.35 11.29 60.29
N GLU A 309 4.20 11.99 60.22
CA GLU A 309 3.70 12.87 61.29
C GLU A 309 3.18 12.06 62.50
#